data_AF-A0A7C3E5T1-F1
#
_entry.id   AF-A0A7C3E5T1-F1
#
_cell.length_a   1.000
_cell.length_b   1.000
_cell.length_c   1.000
_cell.angle_alpha   90.00
_cell.angle_beta   90.00
_cell.angle_gamma   90.00
#
_symmetry.space_group_name_H-M   'P 1'
#
loop_
_entity.id
_entity.type
_entity.pdbx_description
1 polymer ?
#
loop_
_entity_poly.entity_id
_entity_poly.type
_entity_poly.pdbx_seq_one_letter_code
_entity_poly.pdbx_strand_id
1 'polypeptide(L)'
;MTNRSFKEFIGREELPFKNFGMNGAYYYILVIAHFLYESYKEDVSRDAVPVNIYATTFRRTLIDFAAKVVKEANRIRLLLTQAIWDQCKVETL
;
A
#
# COMPACT_ATOMS: atom_id res chain seq x y z
N MET A 1 -21.44 0.92 2.04
CA MET A 1 -20.22 0.23 2.53
C MET A 1 -20.11 0.40 4.04
N THR A 2 -20.09 -0.68 4.80
CA THR A 2 -20.11 -0.65 6.29
C THR A 2 -18.71 -0.83 6.89
N ASN A 3 -17.76 -1.43 6.15
CA ASN A 3 -16.38 -1.60 6.60
C ASN A 3 -15.61 -0.26 6.56
N ARG A 4 -15.09 0.16 7.71
CA ARG A 4 -14.33 1.42 7.86
C ARG A 4 -12.95 1.37 7.21
N SER A 5 -12.21 0.27 7.37
CA SER A 5 -10.88 0.11 6.75
C SER A 5 -10.97 0.22 5.23
N PHE A 6 -12.00 -0.41 4.65
CA PHE A 6 -12.26 -0.33 3.22
C PHE A 6 -12.52 1.10 2.73
N LYS A 7 -13.32 1.87 3.46
CA LYS A 7 -13.57 3.30 3.14
C LYS A 7 -12.31 4.14 3.22
N GLU A 8 -11.50 3.94 4.24
CA GLU A 8 -10.24 4.67 4.43
C GLU A 8 -9.21 4.32 3.35
N PHE A 9 -9.24 3.09 2.82
CA PHE A 9 -8.40 2.64 1.71
C PHE A 9 -8.79 3.26 0.36
N ILE A 10 -10.10 3.32 0.03
CA ILE A 10 -10.61 3.93 -1.22
C ILE A 10 -10.30 5.43 -1.30
N GLY A 11 -10.35 6.13 -0.16
CA GLY A 11 -10.25 7.58 -0.12
C GLY A 11 -11.58 8.24 -0.52
N ARG A 12 -11.56 9.12 -1.53
CA ARG A 12 -12.69 10.00 -1.92
C ARG A 12 -13.33 9.65 -3.27
N GLU A 13 -13.02 8.49 -3.86
CA GLU A 13 -13.62 8.12 -5.15
C GLU A 13 -15.11 7.80 -5.00
N GLU A 14 -15.95 8.61 -5.65
CA GLU A 14 -17.37 8.34 -5.83
C GLU A 14 -17.59 7.75 -7.22
N LEU A 15 -18.25 6.60 -7.29
CA LEU A 15 -18.55 5.94 -8.55
C LEU A 15 -19.62 6.75 -9.31
N PRO A 16 -19.35 7.26 -10.51
CA PRO A 16 -20.11 8.37 -11.10
C PRO A 16 -21.51 7.99 -11.61
N PHE A 17 -21.83 6.69 -11.77
CA PHE A 17 -23.09 6.26 -12.42
C PHE A 17 -23.71 5.02 -11.77
N LYS A 18 -25.05 4.98 -11.66
CA LYS A 18 -25.78 3.77 -11.25
C LYS A 18 -25.88 2.80 -12.44
N ASN A 19 -25.75 1.49 -12.21
CA ASN A 19 -25.80 0.43 -13.23
C ASN A 19 -24.71 0.47 -14.33
N PHE A 20 -23.56 1.08 -14.05
CA PHE A 20 -22.43 1.05 -14.97
C PHE A 20 -21.54 -0.17 -14.68
N GLY A 21 -21.40 -1.09 -15.64
CA GLY A 21 -20.69 -2.36 -15.44
C GLY A 21 -19.22 -2.19 -15.02
N MET A 22 -18.55 -1.14 -15.50
CA MET A 22 -17.15 -0.85 -15.12
C MET A 22 -17.00 -0.51 -13.64
N ASN A 23 -18.05 -0.03 -12.96
CA ASN A 23 -18.02 0.16 -11.51
C ASN A 23 -17.86 -1.18 -10.77
N GLY A 24 -18.41 -2.26 -11.33
CA GLY A 24 -18.21 -3.60 -10.79
C GLY A 24 -16.76 -4.03 -10.88
N ALA A 25 -16.14 -3.86 -12.06
CA ALA A 25 -14.71 -4.17 -12.25
C ALA A 25 -13.82 -3.36 -11.30
N TYR A 26 -14.06 -2.06 -11.18
CA TYR A 26 -13.36 -1.19 -10.23
C TYR A 26 -13.53 -1.70 -8.80
N TYR A 27 -14.76 -2.02 -8.38
CA TYR A 27 -15.03 -2.55 -7.05
C TYR A 27 -14.26 -3.86 -6.76
N TYR A 28 -14.24 -4.81 -7.71
CA TYR A 28 -13.54 -6.07 -7.53
C TYR A 28 -12.01 -5.88 -7.42
N ILE A 29 -11.41 -5.04 -8.26
CA ILE A 29 -9.98 -4.71 -8.17
C ILE A 29 -9.68 -4.08 -6.82
N LEU A 30 -10.57 -3.20 -6.35
CA LEU A 30 -10.38 -2.53 -5.08
C LEU A 30 -10.47 -3.49 -3.89
N VAL A 31 -11.38 -4.47 -3.93
CA VAL A 31 -11.44 -5.55 -2.95
C VAL A 31 -10.13 -6.35 -2.91
N ILE A 32 -9.61 -6.74 -4.07
CA ILE A 32 -8.34 -7.48 -4.17
C ILE A 32 -7.19 -6.63 -3.61
N ALA A 33 -7.10 -5.36 -4.00
CA ALA A 33 -6.07 -4.45 -3.52
C ALA A 33 -6.14 -4.24 -2.00
N HIS A 34 -7.35 -4.15 -1.43
CA HIS A 34 -7.54 -4.03 0.00
C HIS A 34 -7.03 -5.26 0.77
N PHE A 35 -7.34 -6.47 0.28
CA PHE A 35 -6.81 -7.69 0.88
C PHE A 35 -5.30 -7.81 0.77
N LEU A 36 -4.73 -7.44 -0.38
CA LEU A 36 -3.28 -7.42 -0.55
C LEU A 36 -2.62 -6.45 0.43
N TYR A 37 -3.21 -5.26 0.60
CA TYR A 37 -2.77 -4.26 1.56
C TYR A 37 -2.82 -4.78 3.01
N GLU A 38 -3.97 -5.32 3.44
CA GLU A 38 -4.13 -5.83 4.82
C GLU A 38 -3.18 -7.01 5.09
N SER A 39 -3.04 -7.94 4.14
CA SER A 39 -2.15 -9.10 4.30
C SER A 39 -0.68 -8.67 4.37
N TYR A 40 -0.24 -7.78 3.47
CA TYR A 40 1.13 -7.25 3.51
C TYR A 40 1.41 -6.49 4.81
N LYS A 41 0.41 -5.74 5.29
CA LYS A 41 0.54 -4.97 6.53
C LYS A 41 0.78 -5.89 7.74
N GLU A 42 0.03 -6.98 7.83
CA GLU A 42 0.11 -7.96 8.92
C GLU A 42 1.37 -8.84 8.85
N ASP A 43 1.69 -9.35 7.66
CA ASP A 43 2.70 -10.40 7.50
C ASP A 43 4.12 -9.86 7.26
N VAL A 44 4.24 -8.74 6.55
CA VAL A 44 5.55 -8.19 6.13
C VAL A 44 5.91 -6.96 6.95
N SER A 45 4.98 -6.02 7.10
CA SER A 45 5.32 -4.70 7.64
C SER A 45 5.31 -4.57 9.17
N ARG A 46 5.00 -5.65 9.89
CA ARG A 46 4.72 -5.64 11.34
C ARG A 46 5.83 -5.06 12.20
N ASP A 47 7.09 -5.26 11.80
CA ASP A 47 8.23 -4.73 12.53
C ASP A 47 8.51 -3.26 12.20
N ALA A 48 8.12 -2.80 11.02
CA ALA A 48 8.32 -1.43 10.53
C ALA A 48 7.22 -0.47 11.00
N VAL A 49 5.96 -0.91 10.96
CA VAL A 49 4.79 -0.12 11.36
C VAL A 49 3.79 -0.96 12.16
N PRO A 50 3.08 -0.35 13.14
CA PRO A 50 2.04 -1.06 13.87
C PRO A 50 0.88 -1.41 12.94
N VAL A 51 0.24 -2.55 13.21
CA VAL A 51 -0.88 -3.08 12.41
C VAL A 51 -2.09 -2.14 12.38
N ASN A 52 -2.36 -1.45 13.50
CA ASN A 52 -3.51 -0.57 13.64
C ASN A 52 -3.20 0.87 13.20
N ILE A 53 -2.91 1.04 11.91
CA ILE A 53 -2.71 2.36 11.30
C ILE A 53 -3.65 2.60 10.11
N TYR A 54 -3.93 3.88 9.88
CA TYR A 54 -4.67 4.34 8.71
C TYR A 54 -3.88 4.05 7.42
N ALA A 55 -4.59 3.70 6.35
CA ALA A 55 -4.00 3.42 5.04
C ALA A 55 -3.18 4.60 4.49
N THR A 56 -3.57 5.84 4.80
CA THR A 56 -2.83 7.05 4.44
C THR A 56 -1.47 7.13 5.13
N THR A 57 -1.40 6.79 6.42
CA THR A 57 -0.16 6.72 7.19
C THR A 57 0.74 5.62 6.67
N PHE A 58 0.17 4.43 6.40
CA PHE A 58 0.91 3.32 5.81
C PHE A 58 1.55 3.73 4.49
N ARG A 59 0.76 4.30 3.57
CA ARG A 59 1.24 4.76 2.26
C ARG A 59 2.39 5.76 2.42
N ARG A 60 2.24 6.75 3.30
CA ARG A 60 3.28 7.78 3.52
C ARG A 60 4.58 7.24 4.09
N THR A 61 4.51 6.15 4.85
CA THR A 61 5.66 5.59 5.55
C THR A 61 6.39 4.56 4.71
N LEU A 62 5.65 3.66 4.06
CA LEU A 62 6.21 2.48 3.40
C LEU A 62 6.21 2.53 1.87
N ILE A 63 5.55 3.52 1.26
CA ILE A 63 5.42 3.60 -0.20
C ILE A 63 5.91 4.96 -0.71
N ASP A 64 5.50 6.04 -0.05
CA ASP A 64 5.72 7.41 -0.51
C ASP A 64 7.03 7.99 0.04
N PHE A 65 8.14 7.41 -0.38
CA PHE A 65 9.48 7.94 -0.10
C PHE A 65 10.33 8.01 -1.37
N ALA A 66 11.30 8.91 -1.37
CA ALA A 66 12.24 9.03 -2.47
C ALA A 66 13.17 7.80 -2.50
N ALA A 67 13.19 7.11 -3.63
CA ALA A 67 14.08 5.98 -3.89
C ALA A 67 14.57 6.03 -5.33
N LYS A 68 15.76 5.47 -5.57
CA LYS A 68 16.27 5.30 -6.94
C LYS A 68 16.32 3.82 -7.28
N VAL A 69 15.52 3.41 -8.26
CA VAL A 69 15.59 2.06 -8.83
C VAL A 69 16.69 2.03 -9.89
N VAL A 70 17.67 1.16 -9.70
CA VAL A 70 18.80 0.97 -10.63
C VAL A 70 18.75 -0.45 -11.17
N LYS A 71 18.58 -0.59 -12.49
CA LYS A 71 18.66 -1.87 -13.18
C LYS A 71 20.09 -2.11 -13.64
N GLU A 72 20.63 -3.26 -13.29
CA GLU A 72 21.89 -3.80 -13.82
C GLU A 72 21.61 -5.03 -14.66
N ALA A 73 22.67 -5.61 -15.24
CA ALA A 73 22.55 -6.76 -16.13
C ALA A 73 21.75 -7.94 -15.52
N ASN A 74 22.00 -8.27 -14.25
CA ASN A 74 21.36 -9.43 -13.59
C ASN A 74 20.75 -9.11 -12.21
N ARG A 75 20.53 -7.82 -11.89
CA ARG A 75 19.88 -7.43 -10.64
C ARG A 75 19.21 -6.08 -10.74
N ILE A 76 18.19 -5.88 -9.92
CA ILE A 76 17.54 -4.60 -9.70
C ILE A 76 17.88 -4.20 -8.27
N ARG A 77 18.42 -2.99 -8.09
CA ARG A 77 18.78 -2.42 -6.79
C ARG A 77 17.86 -1.24 -6.49
N LEU A 78 17.36 -1.17 -5.26
CA LEU A 78 16.63 -0.02 -4.76
C LEU A 78 17.58 0.76 -3.84
N LEU A 79 17.98 1.96 -4.25
CA LEU A 79 18.80 2.84 -3.43
C LEU A 79 17.89 3.72 -2.58
N LEU A 80 18.10 3.63 -1.27
CA LEU A 80 17.36 4.35 -0.23
C LEU A 80 18.31 5.21 0.59
N THR A 81 17.78 6.24 1.23
CA THR A 81 18.53 6.96 2.27
C THR A 81 18.59 6.12 3.54
N GLN A 82 19.63 6.30 4.34
CA GLN A 82 19.78 5.55 5.60
C GLN A 82 18.58 5.77 6.53
N ALA A 83 18.05 6.99 6.58
CA ALA A 83 16.87 7.31 7.38
C ALA A 83 15.65 6.44 7.02
N ILE A 84 15.38 6.23 5.72
CA ILE A 84 14.27 5.38 5.26
C ILE A 84 14.59 3.90 5.51
N TRP A 85 15.84 3.49 5.31
CA TRP A 85 16.28 2.12 5.57
C TRP A 85 16.03 1.72 7.04
N ASP A 86 16.41 2.59 7.97
CA ASP A 86 16.25 2.36 9.41
C ASP A 86 14.78 2.48 9.82
N GLN A 87 14.05 3.48 9.31
CA GLN A 87 12.64 3.69 9.61
C GLN A 87 11.77 2.50 9.17
N CYS A 88 12.02 1.98 7.96
CA CYS A 88 11.30 0.83 7.41
C CYS A 88 11.88 -0.51 7.87
N LYS A 89 12.98 -0.52 8.65
CA LYS A 89 13.70 -1.73 9.07
C LYS A 89 13.93 -2.73 7.93
N VAL A 90 14.46 -2.25 6.81
CA VAL A 90 14.56 -3.02 5.56
C VAL A 90 15.38 -4.30 5.70
N GLU A 91 16.31 -4.36 6.67
CA GLU A 91 17.11 -5.56 6.95
C GLU A 91 16.29 -6.75 7.46
N THR A 92 15.15 -6.47 8.09
CA THR A 92 14.28 -7.48 8.71
C THR A 92 13.02 -7.78 7.87
N LEU A 93 12.79 -7.02 6.80
CA LEU A 93 11.64 -7.16 5.89
C LEU A 93 11.79 -8.31 4.90
#